data_AF-A0A8E0MDI9-F1
#
_entry.id   AF-A0A8E0MDI9-F1
#
_cell.length_a   1.000
_cell.length_b   1.000
_cell.length_c   1.000
_cell.angle_alpha   90.00
_cell.angle_beta   90.00
_cell.angle_gamma   90.00
#
_symmetry.space_group_name_H-M   'P 1'
#
loop_
_entity.id
_entity.type
_entity.pdbx_description
1 polymer ?
#
loop_
_entity_poly.entity_id
_entity_poly.type
_entity_poly.pdbx_seq_one_letter_code
_entity_poly.pdbx_strand_id
1 'polypeptide(L)'
;TVFPNLYPTLEKIETDMVVLVNGRVEKRNDDLQLIVNRIQDAAPLLEALPKAQLFIRLDADNVDARTDLLKKLQTAHGPIPVITVDTTSKESVLLDKRYWVTADTSLMADLESRFGAANVVLRKRQEE
;
A
#
# COMPACT_ATOMS: atom_id res chain seq x y z
N THR A 1 16.47 21.09 13.42
CA THR A 1 17.26 20.81 14.64
C THR A 1 17.08 19.37 15.02
N VAL A 2 18.17 18.60 15.11
CA VAL A 2 18.15 17.19 15.51
C VAL A 2 18.38 17.13 17.02
N PHE A 3 17.50 16.46 17.77
CA PHE A 3 17.62 16.37 19.22
C PHE A 3 18.67 15.31 19.64
N PRO A 4 19.33 15.47 20.81
CA PRO A 4 20.46 14.62 21.23
C PRO A 4 20.16 13.13 21.31
N ASN A 5 18.89 12.77 21.50
CA ASN A 5 18.48 11.38 21.66
C ASN A 5 18.60 10.55 20.36
N LEU A 6 18.92 11.19 19.23
CA LEU A 6 19.12 10.55 17.93
C LEU A 6 20.60 10.26 17.61
N TYR A 7 21.55 10.79 18.37
CA TYR A 7 23.00 10.66 18.06
C TYR A 7 23.46 9.21 17.79
N PRO A 8 23.09 8.19 18.59
CA PRO A 8 23.54 6.82 18.35
C PRO A 8 22.98 6.19 17.06
N THR A 9 21.88 6.71 16.55
CA THR A 9 21.25 6.25 15.30
C THR A 9 21.81 6.99 14.10
N LEU A 10 22.20 8.26 14.27
CA LEU A 10 22.82 9.08 13.23
C LEU A 10 24.23 8.59 12.85
N GLU A 11 24.99 8.04 13.80
CA GLU A 11 26.31 7.45 13.53
C GLU A 11 26.28 6.25 12.57
N LYS A 12 25.10 5.64 12.40
CA LYS A 12 24.88 4.50 11.50
C LYS A 12 24.32 4.91 10.14
N ILE A 13 24.07 6.19 9.93
CA ILE A 13 23.58 6.72 8.65
C ILE A 13 24.77 7.05 7.77
N GLU A 14 24.80 6.44 6.60
CA GLU A 14 25.84 6.65 5.59
C GLU A 14 25.29 7.51 4.44
N THR A 15 26.20 8.08 3.65
CA THR A 15 25.84 8.77 2.40
C THR A 15 25.09 7.81 1.47
N ASP A 16 24.07 8.33 0.77
CA ASP A 16 23.18 7.58 -0.15
C ASP A 16 22.27 6.52 0.51
N MET A 17 22.21 6.48 1.84
CA MET A 17 21.29 5.60 2.56
C MET A 17 19.85 6.15 2.55
N VAL A 18 18.89 5.33 2.10
CA VAL A 18 17.46 5.64 2.21
C VAL A 18 16.97 5.37 3.63
N VAL A 19 16.32 6.36 4.25
CA VAL A 19 15.85 6.26 5.63
C VAL A 19 14.38 6.64 5.78
N LEU A 20 13.68 5.97 6.71
CA LEU A 20 12.36 6.38 7.16
C LEU A 20 12.50 7.33 8.35
N VAL A 21 11.85 8.50 8.25
CA VAL A 21 11.89 9.55 9.27
C VAL A 21 10.50 9.75 9.85
N ASN A 22 10.36 9.56 11.16
CA ASN A 22 9.13 9.89 11.89
C ASN A 22 9.40 11.10 12.78
N GLY A 23 8.54 12.11 12.67
CA GLY A 23 8.73 13.37 13.37
C GLY A 23 7.50 14.27 13.40
N ARG A 24 7.63 15.39 14.10
CA ARG A 24 6.63 16.45 14.17
C ARG A 24 7.01 17.61 13.25
N VAL A 25 6.08 18.03 12.42
CA VAL A 25 6.23 19.26 11.63
C VAL A 25 5.81 20.46 12.48
N GLU A 26 6.65 21.49 12.54
CA GLU A 26 6.36 22.77 13.19
C GLU A 26 6.64 23.92 12.24
N LYS A 27 5.82 24.97 12.31
CA LYS A 27 6.06 26.22 11.57
C LYS A 27 6.62 27.25 12.55
N ARG A 28 7.85 27.72 12.34
CA ARG A 28 8.50 28.73 13.18
C ARG A 28 9.12 29.80 12.29
N ASN A 29 8.82 31.06 12.57
CA ASN A 29 9.28 32.23 11.78
C ASN A 29 8.99 32.09 10.28
N ASP A 30 7.78 31.62 9.94
CA ASP A 30 7.33 31.29 8.59
C ASP A 30 8.04 30.12 7.86
N ASP A 31 9.09 29.55 8.45
CA ASP A 31 9.76 28.36 7.93
C ASP A 31 9.16 27.06 8.48
N LEU A 32 9.08 26.05 7.61
CA LEU A 32 8.57 24.72 7.93
C LEU A 32 9.74 23.84 8.39
N GLN A 33 9.70 23.37 9.63
CA GLN A 33 10.74 22.57 10.25
C GLN A 33 10.20 21.18 10.63
N LEU A 34 10.93 20.12 10.29
CA LEU A 34 10.65 18.77 10.77
C LEU A 34 11.54 18.48 11.98
N ILE A 35 10.90 18.30 13.14
CA ILE A 35 11.54 17.79 14.35
C ILE A 35 11.49 16.27 14.28
N VAL A 36 12.65 15.66 14.10
CA VAL A 36 12.76 14.20 13.98
C VAL A 36 12.76 13.54 15.36
N ASN A 37 11.95 12.50 15.52
CA ASN A 37 11.86 11.68 16.74
C ASN A 37 12.49 10.30 16.56
N ARG A 38 12.48 9.76 15.34
CA ARG A 38 13.06 8.47 14.98
C ARG A 38 13.54 8.49 13.53
N ILE A 39 14.72 7.91 13.31
CA ILE A 39 15.24 7.58 11.99
C ILE A 39 15.56 6.09 11.99
N GLN A 40 15.30 5.40 10.90
CA GLN A 40 15.67 4.00 10.74
C GLN A 40 15.97 3.69 9.28
N ASP A 41 16.77 2.65 9.06
CA ASP A 41 17.01 2.11 7.72
C ASP A 41 15.69 1.75 7.03
N ALA A 42 15.51 2.25 5.81
CA ALA A 42 14.35 1.95 4.99
C ALA A 42 14.49 0.61 4.26
N ALA A 43 15.70 0.09 4.03
CA ALA A 43 15.92 -1.15 3.27
C ALA A 43 15.06 -2.34 3.76
N PRO A 44 15.08 -2.73 5.05
CA PRO A 44 14.24 -3.84 5.51
C PRO A 44 12.74 -3.54 5.43
N LEU A 45 12.34 -2.26 5.50
CA LEU A 45 10.95 -1.86 5.33
C LEU A 45 10.52 -1.97 3.87
N LEU A 46 11.38 -1.56 2.93
CA LEU A 46 11.15 -1.64 1.49
C LEU A 46 11.00 -3.10 1.03
N GLU A 47 11.81 -4.01 1.58
CA GLU A 47 11.69 -5.45 1.36
C GLU A 47 10.35 -6.01 1.89
N ALA A 48 9.88 -5.52 3.03
CA ALA A 48 8.62 -5.94 3.64
C ALA A 48 7.37 -5.37 2.96
N LEU A 49 7.51 -4.36 2.09
CA LEU A 49 6.38 -3.82 1.34
C LEU A 49 5.81 -4.88 0.38
N PRO A 50 4.50 -4.84 0.06
CA PRO A 50 3.90 -5.78 -0.88
C PRO A 50 4.41 -5.64 -2.32
N LYS A 51 4.94 -6.72 -2.89
CA LYS A 51 5.58 -6.72 -4.23
C LYS A 51 4.61 -6.52 -5.39
N ALA A 52 3.31 -6.62 -5.14
CA ALA A 52 2.27 -6.40 -6.13
C ALA A 52 1.02 -5.83 -5.46
N GLN A 53 0.14 -5.25 -6.26
CA GLN A 53 -1.17 -4.73 -5.88
C GLN A 53 -2.21 -5.19 -6.91
N LEU A 54 -3.37 -5.63 -6.43
CA LEU A 54 -4.49 -6.04 -7.28
C LEU A 54 -5.51 -4.91 -7.33
N PHE A 55 -5.81 -4.43 -8.53
CA PHE A 55 -6.84 -3.43 -8.76
C PHE A 55 -8.07 -4.10 -9.37
N ILE A 56 -9.23 -3.83 -8.80
CA ILE A 56 -10.52 -4.34 -9.29
C ILE A 56 -11.44 -3.15 -9.49
N ARG A 57 -11.85 -2.91 -10.73
CA ARG A 57 -12.82 -1.87 -11.05
C ARG A 57 -14.23 -2.44 -10.94
N LEU A 58 -15.08 -1.78 -10.16
CA LEU A 58 -16.48 -2.13 -10.01
C LEU A 58 -17.31 -0.87 -9.74
N ASP A 59 -18.61 -0.97 -9.98
CA ASP A 59 -19.58 0.03 -9.55
C ASP A 59 -19.83 -0.12 -8.05
N ALA A 60 -19.51 0.90 -7.24
CA ALA A 60 -19.69 0.86 -5.80
C ALA A 60 -21.17 0.81 -5.40
N ASP A 61 -22.08 1.29 -6.25
CA ASP A 61 -23.52 1.25 -6.00
C ASP A 61 -24.10 -0.16 -6.24
N ASN A 62 -23.35 -1.03 -6.94
CA ASN A 62 -23.70 -2.44 -7.09
C ASN A 62 -23.29 -3.25 -5.83
N VAL A 63 -24.18 -3.20 -4.83
CA VAL A 63 -24.00 -3.87 -3.54
C VAL A 63 -23.78 -5.38 -3.66
N ASP A 64 -24.46 -6.03 -4.61
CA ASP A 64 -24.35 -7.48 -4.80
C ASP A 64 -22.96 -7.87 -5.33
N ALA A 65 -22.49 -7.17 -6.38
CA ALA A 65 -21.16 -7.39 -6.93
C ALA A 65 -20.05 -7.14 -5.88
N ARG A 66 -20.21 -6.09 -5.08
CA ARG A 66 -19.28 -5.78 -3.98
C ARG A 66 -19.31 -6.85 -2.88
N THR A 67 -20.48 -7.29 -2.46
CA THR A 67 -20.62 -8.30 -1.40
C THR A 67 -20.00 -9.62 -1.83
N ASP A 68 -20.24 -10.02 -3.07
CA ASP A 68 -19.72 -11.24 -3.63
C ASP A 68 -18.20 -11.21 -3.86
N LEU A 69 -17.66 -10.05 -4.24
CA LEU A 69 -16.22 -9.82 -4.25
C LEU A 69 -15.62 -10.08 -2.87
N LEU A 70 -16.15 -9.40 -1.84
CA LEU A 70 -15.62 -9.49 -0.49
C LEU A 70 -15.66 -10.92 0.07
N LYS A 71 -16.72 -11.69 -0.21
CA LYS A 71 -16.82 -13.11 0.16
C LYS A 71 -15.72 -13.95 -0.50
N LYS A 72 -15.44 -13.73 -1.79
CA LYS A 72 -14.40 -14.48 -2.51
C LYS A 72 -13.01 -14.14 -1.97
N LEU A 73 -12.72 -12.86 -1.74
CA LEU A 73 -11.44 -12.41 -1.21
C LEU A 73 -11.16 -12.96 0.20
N GLN A 74 -12.19 -13.17 1.02
CA GLN A 74 -12.05 -13.81 2.34
C GLN A 74 -11.53 -15.25 2.27
N THR A 75 -11.68 -15.95 1.15
CA THR A 75 -11.17 -17.33 1.02
C THR A 75 -9.77 -17.40 0.44
N ALA A 76 -9.27 -16.30 -0.13
CA ALA A 76 -8.08 -16.30 -0.98
C ALA A 76 -6.91 -15.53 -0.33
N HIS A 77 -6.79 -15.57 0.99
CA HIS A 77 -5.87 -14.76 1.78
C HIS A 77 -4.41 -14.73 1.25
N GLY A 78 -3.75 -13.59 1.37
CA GLY A 78 -2.35 -13.47 1.01
C GLY A 78 -1.75 -12.07 1.16
N PRO A 79 -0.52 -11.87 0.67
CA PRO A 79 0.25 -10.66 0.91
C PRO A 79 -0.09 -9.51 -0.07
N ILE A 80 -0.91 -9.74 -1.09
CA ILE A 80 -1.20 -8.76 -2.14
C ILE A 80 -2.39 -7.89 -1.72
N PRO A 81 -2.20 -6.57 -1.53
CA PRO A 81 -3.27 -5.64 -1.26
C PRO A 81 -4.25 -5.59 -2.41
N VAL A 82 -5.54 -5.54 -2.08
CA VAL A 82 -6.61 -5.36 -3.05
C VAL A 82 -7.15 -3.95 -2.96
N ILE A 83 -7.21 -3.27 -4.09
CA ILE A 83 -7.73 -1.92 -4.25
C ILE A 83 -8.95 -1.99 -5.16
N THR A 84 -10.09 -1.53 -4.66
CA THR A 84 -11.29 -1.36 -5.48
C THR A 84 -11.30 0.04 -6.07
N VAL A 85 -11.59 0.15 -7.36
CA VAL A 85 -11.70 1.43 -8.06
C VAL A 85 -13.13 1.59 -8.55
N ASP A 86 -13.78 2.65 -8.11
CA ASP A 86 -15.14 2.93 -8.55
C ASP A 86 -15.20 3.27 -10.05
N THR A 87 -16.16 2.70 -10.78
CA THR A 87 -16.29 2.96 -12.22
C THR A 87 -16.66 4.41 -12.53
N THR A 88 -17.42 5.05 -11.65
CA THR A 88 -18.11 6.32 -11.83
C THR A 88 -17.26 7.48 -11.28
N SER A 89 -16.92 7.45 -9.99
CA SER A 89 -16.15 8.49 -9.30
C SER A 89 -14.63 8.36 -9.49
N LYS A 90 -14.14 7.18 -9.93
CA LYS A 90 -12.71 6.81 -9.98
C LYS A 90 -12.03 6.77 -8.61
N GLU A 91 -12.78 6.84 -7.53
CA GLU A 91 -12.24 6.72 -6.19
C GLU A 91 -11.64 5.34 -5.97
N SER A 92 -10.47 5.32 -5.33
CA SER A 92 -9.73 4.09 -5.04
C SER A 92 -9.76 3.82 -3.53
N VAL A 93 -10.20 2.63 -3.15
CA VAL A 93 -10.28 2.21 -1.76
C VAL A 93 -9.39 0.99 -1.56
N LEU A 94 -8.39 1.13 -0.67
CA LEU A 94 -7.60 -0.01 -0.20
C LEU A 94 -8.46 -0.84 0.76
N LEU A 95 -8.64 -2.12 0.45
CA LEU A 95 -9.37 -3.03 1.31
C LEU A 95 -8.54 -3.43 2.54
N ASP A 96 -9.27 -3.77 3.61
CA ASP A 96 -8.69 -4.30 4.84
C ASP A 96 -7.82 -5.54 4.56
N LYS A 97 -6.79 -5.76 5.41
CA LYS A 97 -5.83 -6.86 5.27
C LYS A 97 -6.49 -8.24 5.18
N ARG A 98 -7.67 -8.45 5.78
CA ARG A 98 -8.41 -9.72 5.65
C ARG A 98 -8.86 -10.04 4.23
N TYR A 99 -8.92 -9.05 3.35
CA TYR A 99 -9.27 -9.19 1.93
C TYR A 99 -8.05 -9.16 1.01
N TRP A 100 -6.84 -9.12 1.57
CA TRP A 100 -5.63 -9.25 0.76
C TRP A 100 -5.48 -10.68 0.31
N VAL A 101 -4.90 -10.87 -0.88
CA VAL A 101 -4.95 -12.16 -1.56
C VAL A 101 -3.59 -12.66 -2.02
N THR A 102 -3.56 -13.93 -2.40
CA THR A 102 -2.51 -14.48 -3.25
C THR A 102 -3.04 -14.51 -4.69
N ALA A 103 -2.28 -13.96 -5.64
CA ALA A 103 -2.69 -13.93 -7.05
C ALA A 103 -2.38 -15.28 -7.72
N ASP A 104 -3.16 -16.30 -7.37
CA ASP A 104 -3.14 -17.58 -8.06
C ASP A 104 -3.95 -17.52 -9.37
N THR A 105 -3.65 -18.42 -10.32
CA THR A 105 -4.28 -18.44 -11.65
C THR A 105 -5.79 -18.66 -11.57
N SER A 106 -6.27 -19.39 -10.56
CA SER A 106 -7.69 -19.73 -10.39
C SER A 106 -8.50 -18.50 -9.96
N LEU A 107 -8.01 -17.79 -8.94
CA LEU A 107 -8.57 -16.55 -8.45
C LEU A 107 -8.59 -15.49 -9.53
N MET A 108 -7.48 -15.33 -10.27
CA MET A 108 -7.42 -14.33 -11.34
C MET A 108 -8.43 -14.65 -12.45
N ALA A 109 -8.51 -15.90 -12.91
CA ALA A 109 -9.49 -16.31 -13.90
C ALA A 109 -10.95 -16.12 -13.42
N ASP A 110 -11.24 -16.45 -12.16
CA ASP A 110 -12.55 -16.24 -11.55
C ASP A 110 -12.92 -14.74 -11.49
N LEU A 111 -11.98 -13.89 -11.07
CA LEU A 111 -12.19 -12.44 -11.00
C LEU A 111 -12.36 -11.83 -12.39
N GLU A 112 -11.53 -12.22 -13.36
CA GLU A 112 -11.62 -11.75 -14.74
C GLU A 112 -12.91 -12.19 -15.44
N SER A 113 -13.38 -13.41 -15.18
CA SER A 113 -14.66 -13.90 -15.69
C SER A 113 -15.84 -13.09 -15.14
N ARG A 114 -15.76 -12.66 -13.88
CA ARG A 114 -16.87 -12.02 -13.16
C ARG A 114 -16.93 -10.51 -13.33
N PHE A 115 -15.78 -9.84 -13.29
CA PHE A 115 -15.67 -8.38 -13.42
C PHE A 115 -15.22 -7.94 -14.81
N GLY A 116 -14.75 -8.87 -15.66
CA GLY A 116 -14.15 -8.60 -16.95
C GLY A 116 -12.64 -8.41 -16.84
N ALA A 117 -11.89 -9.00 -17.77
CA ALA A 117 -10.42 -8.93 -17.78
C ALA A 117 -9.86 -7.49 -17.80
N ALA A 118 -10.57 -6.54 -18.42
CA ALA A 118 -10.16 -5.13 -18.44
C ALA A 118 -10.33 -4.41 -17.09
N ASN A 119 -11.09 -5.00 -16.16
CA ASN A 119 -11.40 -4.43 -14.84
C ASN A 119 -10.58 -5.08 -13.72
N VAL A 120 -9.75 -6.09 -14.02
CA VAL A 120 -8.89 -6.75 -13.03
C VAL A 120 -7.44 -6.58 -13.47
N VAL A 121 -6.64 -5.89 -12.66
CA VAL A 121 -5.25 -5.57 -13.01
C VAL A 121 -4.34 -5.88 -11.84
N LEU A 122 -3.47 -6.88 -12.02
CA LEU A 122 -2.36 -7.13 -11.11
C LEU A 122 -1.16 -6.26 -11.51
N ARG A 123 -0.82 -5.27 -10.69
CA ARG A 123 0.36 -4.43 -10.88
C ARG A 123 1.49 -4.92 -9.98
N LYS A 124 2.59 -5.36 -10.58
CA LYS A 124 3.82 -5.63 -9.85
C LYS A 124 4.55 -4.31 -9.60
N ARG A 125 5.17 -4.16 -8.43
CA ARG A 125 6.08 -3.06 -8.17
C ARG A 125 7.27 -3.23 -9.12
N GLN A 126 7.59 -2.19 -9.89
CA GLN A 126 8.82 -2.16 -10.66
C GLN A 126 9.95 -1.97 -9.63
N GLU A 127 10.88 -2.90 -9.57
CA GLU A 127 12.16 -2.72 -8.89
C GLU A 127 13.04 -1.98 -9.91
N GLU A 128 13.30 -0.69 -9.67
CA GLU A 128 14.30 0.10 -10.40
C GLU A 128 15.72 -0.24 -9.92
#